data_AF-A0A4Q5UV81-F1
#
_entry.id   AF-A0A4Q5UV81-F1
#
_cell.length_a   1.000
_cell.length_b   1.000
_cell.length_c   1.000
_cell.angle_alpha   90.00
_cell.angle_beta   90.00
_cell.angle_gamma   90.00
#
_symmetry.space_group_name_H-M   'P 1'
#
loop_
_entity.id
_entity.type
_entity.pdbx_description
1 polymer ?
#
loop_
_entity_poly.entity_id
_entity_poly.type
_entity_poly.pdbx_seq_one_letter_code
_entity_poly.pdbx_strand_id
1 'polypeptide(L)'
;MKKFLLLTAIALSLMIIAYAQVQQVMQKKMLVEASDEIVIRSGKSSITMKKDGSIIIRGTDIQIEGSDNIVVKGSGDVLLKGRKMKGN
;
A
#
# COMPACT_ATOMS: atom_id res chain seq x y z
N MET A 1 43.38 -16.86 21.26
CA MET A 1 42.54 -15.77 21.79
C MET A 1 41.99 -14.83 20.71
N LYS A 2 42.80 -14.31 19.78
CA LYS A 2 42.33 -13.34 18.74
C LYS A 2 41.26 -13.88 17.78
N LYS A 3 41.33 -15.16 17.34
CA LYS A 3 40.34 -15.78 16.44
C LYS A 3 38.95 -15.98 17.10
N PHE A 4 38.91 -16.21 18.40
CA PHE A 4 37.66 -16.38 19.17
C PHE A 4 36.92 -15.04 19.38
N LEU A 5 37.69 -13.96 19.54
CA LEU A 5 37.16 -12.60 19.61
C LEU A 5 36.53 -12.15 18.27
N LEU A 6 37.13 -12.56 17.14
CA LEU A 6 36.59 -12.25 15.82
C LEU A 6 35.28 -12.99 15.52
N LEU A 7 35.18 -14.26 15.91
CA LEU A 7 33.99 -15.09 15.68
C LEU A 7 32.77 -14.56 16.46
N THR A 8 32.98 -14.12 17.70
CA THR A 8 31.93 -13.55 18.54
C THR A 8 31.47 -12.17 18.05
N ALA A 9 32.38 -11.33 17.54
CA ALA A 9 32.03 -10.06 16.94
C ALA A 9 31.18 -10.21 15.66
N ILE A 10 31.49 -11.19 14.81
CA ILE A 10 30.72 -11.50 13.59
C ILE A 10 29.34 -12.07 13.94
N ALA A 11 29.24 -12.93 14.96
CA ALA A 11 27.96 -13.46 15.41
C ALA A 11 27.02 -12.37 15.96
N LEU A 12 27.59 -11.38 16.68
CA LEU A 12 26.82 -10.27 17.23
C LEU A 12 26.28 -9.34 16.14
N SER A 13 27.07 -9.06 15.10
CA SER A 13 26.65 -8.19 13.99
C SER A 13 25.56 -8.84 13.12
N LEU A 14 25.63 -10.15 12.88
CA LEU A 14 24.58 -10.91 12.18
C LEU A 14 23.25 -10.90 12.94
N MET A 15 23.28 -11.01 14.27
CA MET A 15 22.08 -10.91 15.09
C MET A 15 21.40 -9.55 14.93
N ILE A 16 22.16 -8.46 15.05
CA ILE A 16 21.62 -7.08 14.96
C ILE A 16 20.97 -6.82 13.60
N ILE A 17 21.59 -7.26 12.51
CA ILE A 17 21.05 -7.10 11.15
C ILE A 17 19.74 -7.89 10.99
N ALA A 18 19.67 -9.12 11.51
CA ALA A 18 18.44 -9.92 11.48
C ALA A 18 17.28 -9.29 12.28
N TYR A 19 17.57 -8.70 13.45
CA TYR A 19 16.56 -7.98 14.25
C TYR A 19 16.00 -6.75 13.52
N ALA A 20 16.81 -6.03 12.73
CA ALA A 20 16.36 -4.86 11.98
C ALA A 20 15.32 -5.21 10.89
N GLN A 21 15.40 -6.40 10.29
CA GLN A 21 14.46 -6.83 9.24
C GLN A 21 13.09 -7.25 9.81
N VAL A 22 13.04 -7.77 11.04
CA VAL A 22 11.79 -8.21 11.69
C VAL A 22 10.88 -7.04 12.10
N GLN A 23 11.43 -5.85 12.33
CA GLN A 23 10.66 -4.67 12.77
C GLN A 23 9.79 -4.01 11.68
N GLN A 24 9.97 -4.37 10.40
CA GLN A 24 9.09 -3.90 9.33
C GLN A 24 7.69 -4.53 9.41
N VAL A 25 7.53 -5.63 10.17
CA VAL A 25 6.26 -6.35 10.34
C VAL A 25 5.38 -5.75 11.45
N MET A 26 5.86 -4.74 12.19
CA MET A 26 5.13 -4.10 13.29
C MET A 26 5.00 -2.57 13.16
N GLN A 27 5.15 -2.02 11.95
CA GLN A 27 4.86 -0.60 11.74
C GLN A 27 3.34 -0.39 11.64
N LYS A 28 2.79 0.48 12.49
CA LYS A 28 1.37 0.87 12.44
C LYS A 28 0.98 1.60 11.14
N LYS A 29 1.97 2.05 10.36
CA LYS A 29 1.79 2.85 9.14
C LYS A 29 2.79 2.43 8.07
N MET A 30 2.33 2.35 6.83
CA MET A 30 3.14 2.16 5.63
C MET A 30 3.12 3.46 4.83
N LEU A 31 4.30 3.95 4.43
CA LEU A 31 4.47 5.11 3.56
C LEU A 31 5.08 4.63 2.23
N VAL A 32 4.45 5.00 1.12
CA VAL A 32 4.94 4.72 -0.23
C VAL A 32 4.97 6.04 -0.98
N GLU A 33 6.17 6.49 -1.37
CA GLU A 33 6.39 7.74 -2.09
C GLU A 33 7.00 7.45 -3.46
N ALA A 34 6.46 8.10 -4.49
CA ALA A 34 7.01 8.06 -5.85
C ALA A 34 6.86 9.43 -6.50
N SER A 35 7.86 9.82 -7.31
CA SER A 35 7.90 11.16 -7.93
C SER A 35 6.93 11.36 -9.09
N ASP A 36 6.43 10.28 -9.71
CA ASP A 36 5.59 10.36 -10.91
C ASP A 36 4.31 9.52 -10.78
N GLU A 37 4.44 8.21 -10.51
CA GLU A 37 3.29 7.29 -10.45
C GLU A 37 3.55 6.11 -9.50
N ILE A 38 2.49 5.65 -8.83
CA ILE A 38 2.42 4.37 -8.13
C ILE A 38 1.35 3.51 -8.80
N VAL A 39 1.70 2.28 -9.19
CA VAL A 39 0.75 1.32 -9.79
C VAL A 39 0.77 0.01 -9.02
N ILE A 40 -0.39 -0.41 -8.52
CA ILE A 40 -0.63 -1.75 -7.99
C ILE A 40 -1.49 -2.50 -9.02
N ARG A 41 -0.94 -3.54 -9.66
CA ARG A 41 -1.57 -4.22 -10.80
C ARG A 41 -1.56 -5.73 -10.63
N SER A 42 -2.64 -6.38 -11.05
CA SER A 42 -2.70 -7.83 -11.23
C SER A 42 -3.56 -8.17 -12.45
N GLY A 43 -2.96 -8.74 -13.49
CA GLY A 43 -3.65 -8.98 -14.77
C GLY A 43 -4.30 -7.72 -15.34
N LYS A 44 -5.64 -7.73 -15.47
CA LYS A 44 -6.43 -6.61 -16.03
C LYS A 44 -6.84 -5.55 -14.99
N SER A 45 -6.67 -5.81 -13.69
CA SER A 45 -7.02 -4.84 -12.64
C SER A 45 -5.81 -3.98 -12.25
N SER A 46 -6.07 -2.72 -11.91
CA SER A 46 -5.03 -1.81 -11.43
C SER A 46 -5.59 -0.71 -10.53
N ILE A 47 -4.79 -0.30 -9.55
CA ILE A 47 -4.92 0.95 -8.81
C ILE A 47 -3.70 1.81 -9.17
N THR A 48 -3.95 3.02 -9.67
CA THR A 48 -2.92 3.95 -10.12
C THR A 48 -3.07 5.28 -9.39
N MET A 49 -1.99 5.78 -8.82
CA MET A 49 -1.89 7.10 -8.19
C MET A 49 -0.83 7.91 -8.93
N LYS A 50 -1.17 9.12 -9.39
CA LYS A 50 -0.27 9.97 -10.19
C LYS A 50 0.16 11.22 -9.43
N LYS A 51 1.23 11.85 -9.90
CA LYS A 51 1.73 13.14 -9.35
C LYS A 51 0.72 14.28 -9.38
N ASP A 52 -0.27 14.25 -10.27
CA ASP A 52 -1.34 15.25 -10.37
C ASP A 52 -2.46 15.06 -9.31
N GLY A 53 -2.32 14.05 -8.44
CA GLY A 53 -3.29 13.70 -7.41
C GLY A 53 -4.43 12.81 -7.92
N SER A 54 -4.48 12.46 -9.21
CA SER A 54 -5.49 11.56 -9.73
C SER A 54 -5.28 10.12 -9.25
N ILE A 55 -6.38 9.49 -8.85
CA ILE A 55 -6.43 8.07 -8.46
C ILE A 55 -7.38 7.36 -9.41
N ILE A 56 -6.90 6.27 -10.02
CA ILE A 56 -7.65 5.49 -11.00
C ILE A 56 -7.72 4.03 -10.54
N ILE A 57 -8.93 3.52 -10.33
CA ILE A 57 -9.20 2.12 -9.98
C ILE A 57 -9.87 1.47 -11.19
N ARG A 58 -9.28 0.38 -11.71
CA ARG A 58 -9.77 -0.37 -12.87
C ARG A 58 -9.88 -1.85 -12.54
N GLY A 59 -10.97 -2.46 -13.00
CA GLY A 59 -11.27 -3.88 -12.88
C GLY A 59 -12.50 -4.23 -13.71
N THR A 60 -12.74 -5.52 -13.93
CA THR A 60 -13.99 -6.00 -14.55
C THR A 60 -15.17 -5.91 -13.59
N ASP A 61 -14.90 -6.09 -12.31
CA ASP A 61 -15.84 -5.96 -11.20
C ASP A 61 -15.13 -5.23 -10.06
N ILE A 62 -15.83 -4.32 -9.38
CA ILE A 62 -15.32 -3.52 -8.27
C ILE A 62 -16.40 -3.44 -7.20
N GLN A 63 -16.15 -4.08 -6.06
CA GLN A 63 -17.04 -4.09 -4.90
C GLN A 63 -16.44 -3.21 -3.79
N ILE A 64 -17.24 -2.28 -3.27
CA ILE A 64 -16.86 -1.41 -2.16
C ILE A 64 -17.87 -1.64 -1.05
N GLU A 65 -17.43 -2.22 0.07
CA GLU A 65 -18.24 -2.53 1.24
C GLU A 65 -17.76 -1.73 2.44
N GLY A 66 -18.70 -1.20 3.23
CA GLY A 66 -18.44 -0.53 4.49
C GLY A 66 -19.47 -0.97 5.52
N SER A 67 -19.05 -1.18 6.77
CA SER A 67 -19.94 -1.61 7.85
C SER A 67 -20.88 -0.49 8.32
N ASP A 68 -20.37 0.73 8.35
CA ASP A 68 -21.08 1.87 8.94
C ASP A 68 -21.57 2.81 7.84
N ASN A 69 -20.67 3.51 7.16
CA ASN A 69 -21.00 4.46 6.09
C ASN A 69 -19.93 4.46 5.00
N ILE A 70 -20.37 4.59 3.73
CA ILE A 70 -19.51 4.95 2.60
C ILE A 70 -19.87 6.38 2.19
N VAL A 71 -18.91 7.30 2.32
CA VAL A 71 -19.12 8.73 2.05
C VAL A 71 -18.28 9.15 0.84
N VAL A 72 -18.94 9.59 -0.23
CA VAL A 72 -18.29 10.15 -1.42
C VAL A 72 -18.64 11.63 -1.53
N LYS A 73 -17.63 12.50 -1.48
CA LYS A 73 -17.78 13.96 -1.56
C LYS A 73 -16.94 14.51 -2.70
N GLY A 74 -17.51 15.42 -3.48
CA GLY A 74 -16.80 16.26 -4.44
C GLY A 74 -17.09 17.73 -4.14
N SER A 75 -16.08 18.59 -4.28
CA SER A 75 -16.28 20.05 -4.17
C SER A 75 -16.96 20.63 -5.41
N GLY A 76 -16.86 19.95 -6.55
CA GLY A 76 -17.64 20.19 -7.77
C GLY A 76 -18.59 19.02 -8.03
N ASP A 77 -18.58 18.49 -9.25
CA ASP A 77 -19.50 17.43 -9.66
C ASP A 77 -19.02 16.02 -9.24
N VAL A 78 -19.99 15.17 -8.90
CA VAL A 78 -19.80 13.72 -8.79
C VAL A 78 -20.53 13.05 -9.96
N LEU A 79 -19.77 12.54 -10.93
CA LEU A 79 -20.32 11.87 -12.11
C LEU A 79 -20.39 10.35 -11.91
N LEU A 80 -21.61 9.81 -11.84
CA LEU A 80 -21.88 8.38 -11.74
C LEU A 80 -22.48 7.88 -13.05
N LYS A 81 -21.80 6.94 -13.72
CA LYS A 81 -22.27 6.29 -14.95
C LYS A 81 -22.40 4.80 -14.73
N GLY A 82 -23.64 4.31 -14.65
CA GLY A 82 -23.96 2.89 -14.60
C GLY A 82 -25.12 2.57 -15.55
N ARG A 83 -25.17 1.33 -16.08
CA ARG A 83 -26.32 0.89 -16.89
C ARG A 83 -27.60 0.80 -16.07
N LYS A 84 -27.48 0.47 -14.78
CA LYS A 84 -28.55 0.46 -13.78
C LYS A 84 -27.96 0.89 -12.45
N MET A 85 -28.66 1.77 -11.75
CA MET A 85 -28.32 2.22 -10.40
C MET A 85 -29.55 2.01 -9.54
N LYS A 86 -29.43 1.22 -8.47
CA LYS A 86 -30.53 0.94 -7.53
C LYS A 86 -30.22 1.68 -6.23
N GLY A 87 -31.11 2.58 -5.83
CA GLY A 87 -31.22 3.06 -4.46
C GLY A 87 -32.23 2.20 -3.71
N ASN A 88 -32.07 2.10 -2.39
CA ASN A 88 -33.12 1.56 -1.52
C ASN A 88 -34.01 2.69 -1.03
#